data_AF-A0A9E2J7K9-F1
#
_entry.id   AF-A0A9E2J7K9-F1
#
_cell.length_a   1.000
_cell.length_b   1.000
_cell.length_c   1.000
_cell.angle_alpha   90.00
_cell.angle_beta   90.00
_cell.angle_gamma   90.00
#
_symmetry.space_group_name_H-M   'P 1'
#
loop_
_entity.id
_entity.type
_entity.pdbx_description
1 polymer ?
#
loop_
_entity_poly.entity_id
_entity_poly.type
_entity_poly.pdbx_seq_one_letter_code
_entity_poly.pdbx_strand_id
1 'polypeptide(L)'
;MIFKIFPLVIRFVFNTIVFSFLIIGCGDDNNDLVELKDKKIMVDAIISVDSSMAKINTSDLQTKKQFNEVSVELAKKKRCLSCHEGIEKINQKMDLAWKSKKISASGVEKCEICHFGNPTGHTKELAHKDMIVNSADFRFIDKTCGRCHSKDGNLMTVVAANGQTDHVTRMLKGLMATSAGELSGSRYLWGEQMKKGAIYGIRAVVDKDGDIPSEKGALRELKEAPPSSFSDVDNMNRNFCIRCHLWTEGAKSPGNMRSSGCSACHVVYSDNGLSQSGDPTIDKNEKSRALKHQITV
;
A
#
# COMPACT_ATOMS: atom_id res chain seq x y z
N MET A 1 16.40 -69.85 19.43
CA MET A 1 15.36 -69.68 20.46
C MET A 1 14.94 -68.21 20.45
N ILE A 2 13.81 -67.96 19.77
CA ILE A 2 12.87 -66.83 19.89
C ILE A 2 13.39 -65.39 19.61
N PHE A 3 12.97 -64.93 18.42
CA PHE A 3 12.84 -63.55 17.94
C PHE A 3 11.99 -62.66 18.87
N LYS A 4 12.33 -61.37 18.94
CA LYS A 4 11.35 -60.29 19.15
C LYS A 4 11.55 -59.19 18.10
N ILE A 5 10.85 -59.39 16.98
CA ILE A 5 10.31 -58.37 16.06
C ILE A 5 8.92 -58.02 16.61
N PHE A 6 8.49 -56.76 16.61
CA PHE A 6 7.10 -56.24 16.47
C PHE A 6 7.08 -54.69 16.70
N PRO A 7 6.16 -53.89 16.10
CA PRO A 7 6.21 -53.54 14.69
C PRO A 7 5.95 -52.04 14.41
N LEU A 8 6.36 -51.66 13.20
CA LEU A 8 6.12 -50.41 12.50
C LEU A 8 4.77 -50.49 11.76
N VAL A 9 3.63 -50.41 12.46
CA VAL A 9 2.28 -50.23 11.86
C VAL A 9 1.37 -49.55 12.89
N ILE A 10 0.50 -48.63 12.44
CA ILE A 10 -0.56 -47.90 13.19
C ILE A 10 -0.15 -46.54 13.79
N ARG A 11 0.05 -45.57 12.89
CA ARG A 11 -0.66 -44.26 12.93
C ARG A 11 -0.57 -43.57 11.56
N PHE A 12 -0.97 -44.34 10.54
CA PHE A 12 -1.21 -43.89 9.17
C PHE A 12 -2.74 -43.92 8.92
N VAL A 13 -3.49 -43.28 9.80
CA VAL A 13 -4.93 -42.99 9.68
C VAL A 13 -5.12 -41.70 10.49
N PHE A 14 -5.80 -40.69 9.93
CA PHE A 14 -5.90 -39.29 10.39
C PHE A 14 -4.94 -38.27 9.76
N ASN A 15 -4.77 -38.27 8.43
CA ASN A 15 -4.63 -36.99 7.71
C ASN A 15 -4.89 -37.04 6.18
N THR A 16 -5.82 -37.88 5.73
CA THR A 16 -6.14 -38.02 4.28
C THR A 16 -7.64 -38.07 4.01
N ILE A 17 -8.43 -37.23 4.70
CA ILE A 17 -9.85 -36.99 4.36
C ILE A 17 -10.17 -35.50 4.55
N VAL A 18 -9.51 -34.63 3.78
CA VAL A 18 -9.99 -33.25 3.51
C VAL A 18 -9.79 -32.83 2.05
N PHE A 19 -9.09 -33.61 1.22
CA PHE A 19 -8.93 -33.33 -0.21
C PHE A 19 -9.52 -34.46 -1.04
N SER A 20 -10.83 -34.43 -1.26
CA SER A 20 -11.53 -35.08 -2.39
C SER A 20 -13.01 -34.77 -2.35
N PHE A 21 -13.41 -33.51 -2.55
CA PHE A 21 -14.73 -33.18 -3.13
C PHE A 21 -14.63 -31.81 -3.81
N LEU A 22 -13.89 -31.78 -4.91
CA LEU A 22 -14.11 -30.80 -5.96
C LEU A 22 -14.03 -31.54 -7.29
N ILE A 23 -15.07 -31.31 -8.10
CA ILE A 23 -15.26 -31.66 -9.51
C ILE A 23 -16.23 -32.84 -9.74
N ILE A 24 -17.13 -32.59 -10.71
CA ILE A 24 -18.29 -33.34 -11.23
C ILE A 24 -19.60 -33.01 -10.47
N GLY A 25 -20.62 -32.37 -11.06
CA GLY A 25 -20.86 -32.00 -12.45
C GLY A 25 -22.11 -31.11 -12.59
N CYS A 26 -22.28 -30.58 -13.81
CA CYS A 26 -23.49 -29.91 -14.32
C CYS A 26 -24.76 -30.75 -14.13
N GLY A 27 -25.91 -30.08 -13.94
CA GLY A 27 -27.23 -30.69 -14.13
C GLY A 27 -28.33 -29.90 -13.45
N ASP A 28 -29.29 -29.45 -14.24
CA ASP A 28 -30.46 -28.64 -13.90
C ASP A 28 -31.49 -29.29 -12.94
N ASP A 29 -32.40 -28.42 -12.50
CA ASP A 29 -33.81 -28.62 -12.19
C ASP A 29 -34.32 -28.93 -10.76
N ASN A 30 -35.51 -28.36 -10.55
CA ASN A 30 -36.29 -28.10 -9.34
C ASN A 30 -36.75 -29.33 -8.54
N ASN A 31 -37.22 -29.00 -7.32
CA ASN A 31 -38.10 -29.76 -6.42
C ASN A 31 -37.48 -30.91 -5.64
N ASP A 32 -37.38 -30.75 -4.32
CA ASP A 32 -38.37 -31.36 -3.41
C ASP A 32 -38.11 -30.97 -1.94
N LEU A 33 -39.09 -30.26 -1.38
CA LEU A 33 -39.27 -30.05 0.06
C LEU A 33 -39.93 -31.30 0.64
N VAL A 34 -39.17 -32.16 1.33
CA VAL A 34 -39.76 -33.22 2.18
C VAL A 34 -39.04 -33.33 3.52
N GLU A 35 -39.81 -33.00 4.55
CA GLU A 35 -39.80 -33.47 5.95
C GLU A 35 -38.49 -33.80 6.68
N LEU A 36 -38.16 -32.94 7.64
CA LEU A 36 -37.58 -33.35 8.93
C LEU A 36 -38.38 -32.70 10.07
N LYS A 37 -39.57 -33.25 10.33
CA LYS A 37 -40.21 -33.15 11.65
C LYS A 37 -39.54 -34.17 12.57
N ASP A 38 -39.42 -33.81 13.85
CA ASP A 38 -38.99 -34.67 14.97
C ASP A 38 -37.49 -34.79 15.25
N LYS A 39 -36.84 -33.67 15.59
CA LYS A 39 -35.77 -33.65 16.62
C LYS A 39 -35.91 -32.45 17.56
N LYS A 40 -36.99 -32.46 18.34
CA LYS A 40 -37.21 -31.57 19.48
C LYS A 40 -36.56 -32.17 20.73
N ILE A 41 -35.22 -32.22 20.76
CA ILE A 41 -34.33 -32.31 21.96
C ILE A 41 -32.93 -32.02 21.41
N MET A 42 -32.49 -30.77 21.50
CA MET A 42 -31.11 -30.23 21.42
C MET A 42 -31.14 -28.72 21.06
N VAL A 43 -32.10 -27.96 21.59
CA VAL A 43 -32.17 -26.49 21.40
C VAL A 43 -31.78 -25.72 22.67
N ASP A 44 -31.66 -26.36 23.82
CA ASP A 44 -31.34 -25.68 25.09
C ASP A 44 -29.85 -25.72 25.47
N ALA A 45 -28.95 -26.14 24.57
CA ALA A 45 -27.50 -26.22 24.85
C ALA A 45 -26.62 -25.32 23.95
N ILE A 46 -27.22 -24.41 23.17
CA ILE A 46 -26.48 -23.40 22.38
C ILE A 46 -27.05 -22.01 22.67
N ILE A 47 -27.23 -21.69 23.96
CA ILE A 47 -27.38 -20.31 24.44
C ILE A 47 -26.31 -20.09 25.51
N SER A 48 -25.06 -20.06 25.07
CA SER A 48 -23.92 -19.50 25.81
C SER A 48 -22.81 -19.13 24.81
N VAL A 49 -23.20 -18.56 23.67
CA VAL A 49 -22.26 -17.96 22.74
C VAL A 49 -22.38 -16.45 22.93
N ASP A 50 -21.33 -15.92 23.54
CA ASP A 50 -20.92 -14.53 23.66
C ASP A 50 -21.73 -13.51 22.83
N SER A 51 -22.40 -12.60 23.52
CA SER A 51 -23.17 -11.47 22.99
C SER A 51 -22.30 -10.36 22.37
N SER A 52 -21.12 -10.69 21.82
CA SER A 52 -20.18 -9.74 21.23
C SER A 52 -20.36 -9.53 19.72
N MET A 53 -21.43 -10.06 19.10
CA MET A 53 -21.82 -9.61 17.76
C MET A 53 -22.29 -8.16 17.82
N ALA A 54 -21.37 -7.26 17.45
CA ALA A 54 -21.59 -5.84 17.25
C ALA A 54 -22.90 -5.62 16.48
N LYS A 55 -23.87 -4.97 17.15
CA LYS A 55 -25.09 -4.47 16.52
C LYS A 55 -24.66 -3.54 15.39
N ILE A 56 -24.78 -3.98 14.15
CA ILE A 56 -24.59 -3.11 12.98
C ILE A 56 -25.70 -2.06 13.05
N ASN A 57 -25.31 -0.83 13.37
CA ASN A 57 -26.24 0.27 13.56
C ASN A 57 -26.88 0.64 12.19
N THR A 58 -28.18 0.88 12.16
CA THR A 58 -28.88 1.31 10.93
C THR A 58 -28.34 2.65 10.42
N SER A 59 -27.84 3.51 11.31
CA SER A 59 -27.09 4.71 10.93
C SER A 59 -25.79 4.38 10.20
N ASP A 60 -25.08 3.31 10.59
CA ASP A 60 -23.85 2.89 9.91
C ASP A 60 -24.14 2.34 8.51
N LEU A 61 -25.26 1.65 8.33
CA LEU A 61 -25.72 1.18 7.01
C LEU A 61 -26.12 2.35 6.11
N GLN A 62 -26.82 3.36 6.66
CA GLN A 62 -27.22 4.56 5.93
C GLN A 62 -26.01 5.44 5.58
N THR A 63 -25.05 5.56 6.49
CA THR A 63 -23.78 6.28 6.29
C THR A 63 -22.90 5.56 5.26
N LYS A 64 -22.80 4.22 5.31
CA LYS A 64 -22.09 3.42 4.29
C LYS A 64 -22.74 3.54 2.91
N LYS A 65 -24.09 3.60 2.85
CA LYS A 65 -24.82 3.80 1.59
C LYS A 65 -24.60 5.22 1.03
N GLN A 66 -24.58 6.24 1.90
CA GLN A 66 -24.30 7.63 1.55
C GLN A 66 -22.91 7.85 0.94
N PHE A 67 -21.88 7.08 1.33
CA PHE A 67 -20.53 7.24 0.78
C PHE A 67 -20.21 6.30 -0.40
N ASN A 68 -21.15 5.45 -0.80
CA ASN A 68 -21.02 4.66 -2.01
C ASN A 68 -21.51 5.42 -3.25
N GLU A 69 -22.43 6.38 -3.09
CA GLU A 69 -22.98 7.18 -4.21
C GLU A 69 -23.49 8.56 -3.76
N VAL A 70 -23.45 9.52 -4.68
CA VAL A 70 -24.02 10.87 -4.54
C VAL A 70 -24.80 11.23 -5.80
N SER A 71 -25.52 12.36 -5.81
CA SER A 71 -26.15 12.83 -7.05
C SER A 71 -25.11 13.24 -8.10
N VAL A 72 -25.47 13.06 -9.38
CA VAL A 72 -24.61 13.43 -10.52
C VAL A 72 -24.29 14.93 -10.50
N GLU A 73 -25.26 15.76 -10.13
CA GLU A 73 -25.10 17.20 -10.02
C GLU A 73 -24.10 17.57 -8.92
N LEU A 74 -24.17 16.89 -7.77
CA LEU A 74 -23.26 17.14 -6.65
C LEU A 74 -21.84 16.68 -7.00
N ALA A 75 -21.68 15.52 -7.64
CA ALA A 75 -20.38 15.02 -8.11
C ALA A 75 -19.77 15.98 -9.15
N LYS A 76 -20.55 16.50 -10.10
CA LYS A 76 -20.04 17.50 -11.06
C LYS A 76 -19.62 18.81 -10.39
N LYS A 77 -20.36 19.24 -9.36
CA LYS A 77 -20.13 20.52 -8.66
C LYS A 77 -18.98 20.46 -7.65
N LYS A 78 -19.02 19.51 -6.71
CA LYS A 78 -18.05 19.37 -5.61
C LYS A 78 -16.89 18.43 -5.94
N ARG A 79 -16.96 17.69 -7.04
CA ARG A 79 -15.95 16.70 -7.46
C ARG A 79 -15.70 15.68 -6.35
N CYS A 80 -14.45 15.34 -6.03
CA CYS A 80 -14.10 14.40 -4.96
C CYS A 80 -14.67 14.81 -3.59
N LEU A 81 -14.84 16.12 -3.35
CA LEU A 81 -15.43 16.65 -2.11
C LEU A 81 -16.94 16.43 -2.01
N SER A 82 -17.59 15.81 -3.01
CA SER A 82 -18.99 15.39 -2.88
C SER A 82 -19.15 14.27 -1.85
N CYS A 83 -18.12 13.43 -1.67
CA CYS A 83 -18.07 12.38 -0.64
C CYS A 83 -17.03 12.72 0.44
N HIS A 84 -15.85 13.19 0.04
CA HIS A 84 -14.69 13.44 0.91
C HIS A 84 -14.71 14.85 1.54
N GLU A 85 -15.89 15.37 1.87
CA GLU A 85 -16.04 16.71 2.45
C GLU A 85 -15.38 16.75 3.84
N GLY A 86 -14.35 17.58 4.01
CA GLY A 86 -13.59 17.69 5.25
C GLY A 86 -12.21 17.04 5.22
N ILE A 87 -11.82 16.38 4.11
CA ILE A 87 -10.44 15.95 3.91
C ILE A 87 -9.47 17.15 3.99
N GLU A 88 -8.32 16.95 4.64
CA GLU A 88 -7.36 18.04 4.84
C GLU A 88 -6.70 18.50 3.53
N LYS A 89 -6.32 19.77 3.49
CA LYS A 89 -5.40 20.26 2.47
C LYS A 89 -4.01 19.68 2.72
N ILE A 90 -3.45 19.05 1.69
CA ILE A 90 -2.20 18.29 1.78
C ILE A 90 -1.02 19.14 2.29
N ASN A 91 -0.88 20.38 1.81
CA ASN A 91 0.20 21.29 2.19
C ASN A 91 -0.13 22.74 1.81
N GLN A 92 0.08 23.67 2.73
CA GLN A 92 -0.22 25.09 2.50
C GLN A 92 0.69 25.75 1.46
N LYS A 93 1.99 25.40 1.41
CA LYS A 93 2.92 25.94 0.41
C LYS A 93 2.52 25.48 -0.99
N MET A 94 2.13 24.21 -1.15
CA MET A 94 1.62 23.69 -2.41
C MET A 94 0.33 24.40 -2.84
N ASP A 95 -0.60 24.64 -1.91
CA ASP A 95 -1.84 25.39 -2.16
C ASP A 95 -1.58 26.79 -2.74
N LEU A 96 -0.67 27.54 -2.10
CA LEU A 96 -0.26 28.86 -2.55
C LEU A 96 0.45 28.82 -3.91
N ALA A 97 1.35 27.86 -4.12
CA ALA A 97 2.04 27.68 -5.39
C ALA A 97 1.06 27.39 -6.54
N TRP A 98 0.09 26.50 -6.34
CA TRP A 98 -0.90 26.15 -7.36
C TRP A 98 -1.84 27.30 -7.70
N LYS A 99 -2.24 28.11 -6.70
CA LYS A 99 -3.00 29.34 -6.91
C LYS A 99 -2.22 30.34 -7.74
N SER A 100 -0.96 30.62 -7.36
CA SER A 100 -0.12 31.59 -8.08
C SER A 100 0.15 31.19 -9.53
N LYS A 101 0.29 29.90 -9.80
CA LYS A 101 0.53 29.34 -11.14
C LYS A 101 -0.75 29.03 -11.93
N LYS A 102 -1.94 29.34 -11.38
CA LYS A 102 -3.25 29.10 -12.01
C LYS A 102 -3.46 27.64 -12.45
N ILE A 103 -2.80 26.67 -11.81
CA ILE A 103 -3.02 25.23 -12.03
C ILE A 103 -4.45 24.85 -11.59
N SER A 104 -4.91 25.51 -10.53
CA SER A 104 -6.27 25.43 -10.03
C SER A 104 -6.66 26.80 -9.47
N ALA A 105 -7.80 27.32 -9.90
CA ALA A 105 -8.32 28.60 -9.44
C ALA A 105 -8.55 28.61 -7.91
N SER A 106 -8.87 27.45 -7.33
CA SER A 106 -9.13 27.29 -5.89
C SER A 106 -7.94 26.73 -5.10
N GLY A 107 -6.82 26.39 -5.74
CA GLY A 107 -5.66 25.76 -5.11
C GLY A 107 -5.68 24.23 -5.13
N VAL A 108 -5.13 23.56 -4.11
CA VAL A 108 -5.03 22.08 -4.09
C VAL A 108 -6.38 21.43 -3.73
N GLU A 109 -7.32 21.57 -4.65
CA GLU A 109 -8.66 20.94 -4.60
C GLU A 109 -8.85 19.95 -5.78
N LYS A 110 -7.93 19.96 -6.75
CA LYS A 110 -7.89 19.01 -7.86
C LYS A 110 -7.13 17.75 -7.46
N CYS A 111 -7.75 16.94 -6.61
CA CYS A 111 -7.18 15.70 -6.07
C CYS A 111 -6.67 14.77 -7.20
N GLU A 112 -7.35 14.76 -8.34
CA GLU A 112 -7.04 13.94 -9.51
C GLU A 112 -5.68 14.23 -10.16
N ILE A 113 -5.06 15.37 -9.83
CA ILE A 113 -3.69 15.68 -10.31
C ILE A 113 -2.68 14.67 -9.76
N CYS A 114 -2.87 14.22 -8.53
CA CYS A 114 -2.00 13.26 -7.85
C CYS A 114 -2.66 11.88 -7.74
N HIS A 115 -3.96 11.84 -7.41
CA HIS A 115 -4.69 10.59 -7.16
C HIS A 115 -5.33 10.01 -8.41
N PHE A 116 -5.35 10.71 -9.56
CA PHE A 116 -6.08 10.27 -10.75
C PHE A 116 -7.57 10.02 -10.42
N GLY A 117 -8.19 9.02 -11.03
CA GLY A 117 -9.62 8.76 -10.85
C GLY A 117 -10.51 9.64 -11.73
N ASN A 118 -11.83 9.42 -11.61
CA ASN A 118 -12.82 10.27 -12.23
C ASN A 118 -13.40 11.25 -11.18
N PRO A 119 -12.97 12.52 -11.18
CA PRO A 119 -13.42 13.50 -10.19
C PRO A 119 -14.90 13.83 -10.32
N THR A 120 -15.59 13.43 -11.39
CA THR A 120 -17.05 13.62 -11.57
C THR A 120 -17.85 12.32 -11.45
N GLY A 121 -17.19 11.22 -11.06
CA GLY A 121 -17.84 9.95 -10.78
C GLY A 121 -18.78 10.10 -9.59
N HIS A 122 -20.04 9.69 -9.77
CA HIS A 122 -21.07 9.81 -8.74
C HIS A 122 -21.25 8.54 -7.91
N THR A 123 -20.57 7.45 -8.28
CA THR A 123 -20.44 6.23 -7.47
C THR A 123 -18.98 5.99 -7.12
N LYS A 124 -18.74 5.24 -6.05
CA LYS A 124 -17.41 4.84 -5.60
C LYS A 124 -16.60 4.17 -6.72
N GLU A 125 -17.22 3.25 -7.46
CA GLU A 125 -16.58 2.51 -8.53
C GLU A 125 -16.18 3.42 -9.69
N LEU A 126 -17.09 4.33 -10.09
CA LEU A 126 -16.82 5.28 -11.18
C LEU A 126 -15.74 6.28 -10.78
N ALA A 127 -15.81 6.82 -9.56
CA ALA A 127 -14.86 7.82 -9.06
C ALA A 127 -13.45 7.24 -8.87
N HIS A 128 -13.34 6.02 -8.34
CA HIS A 128 -12.06 5.37 -8.05
C HIS A 128 -11.47 4.59 -9.22
N LYS A 129 -12.14 4.53 -10.38
CA LYS A 129 -11.59 3.88 -11.58
C LYS A 129 -10.25 4.52 -11.94
N ASP A 130 -9.19 3.70 -12.01
CA ASP A 130 -7.81 4.12 -12.29
C ASP A 130 -7.19 5.08 -11.25
N MET A 131 -7.76 5.15 -10.04
CA MET A 131 -7.24 5.98 -8.96
C MET A 131 -5.97 5.38 -8.33
N ILE A 132 -5.00 6.24 -8.05
CA ILE A 132 -3.82 5.93 -7.27
C ILE A 132 -4.04 6.39 -5.82
N VAL A 133 -4.13 5.43 -4.90
CA VAL A 133 -4.34 5.72 -3.47
C VAL A 133 -3.11 6.40 -2.86
N ASN A 134 -1.92 5.83 -3.03
CA ASN A 134 -0.67 6.46 -2.60
C ASN A 134 0.05 7.09 -3.80
N SER A 135 -0.20 8.37 -4.01
CA SER A 135 0.44 9.15 -5.08
C SER A 135 1.93 9.43 -4.82
N ALA A 136 2.40 9.27 -3.59
CA ALA A 136 3.80 9.46 -3.22
C ALA A 136 4.66 8.20 -3.40
N ASP A 137 4.07 7.08 -3.85
CA ASP A 137 4.78 5.83 -4.11
C ASP A 137 5.75 6.00 -5.29
N PHE A 138 6.99 5.55 -5.09
CA PHE A 138 8.06 5.64 -6.09
C PHE A 138 7.76 4.94 -7.42
N ARG A 139 6.80 4.01 -7.48
CA ARG A 139 6.37 3.35 -8.74
C ARG A 139 5.61 4.29 -9.68
N PHE A 140 5.03 5.37 -9.16
CA PHE A 140 4.21 6.31 -9.92
C PHE A 140 4.65 7.76 -9.73
N ILE A 141 5.74 7.99 -8.99
CA ILE A 141 6.16 9.31 -8.51
C ILE A 141 6.48 10.28 -9.65
N ASP A 142 6.92 9.77 -10.79
CA ASP A 142 7.15 10.52 -12.04
C ASP A 142 5.87 11.16 -12.56
N LYS A 143 4.75 10.42 -12.48
CA LYS A 143 3.42 10.85 -12.93
C LYS A 143 2.66 11.66 -11.89
N THR A 144 3.14 11.75 -10.66
CA THR A 144 2.48 12.48 -9.57
C THR A 144 3.33 13.69 -9.15
N CYS A 145 4.20 13.53 -8.16
CA CYS A 145 5.05 14.61 -7.65
C CYS A 145 6.02 15.12 -8.71
N GLY A 146 6.51 14.26 -9.59
CA GLY A 146 7.45 14.58 -10.67
C GLY A 146 6.90 15.59 -11.68
N ARG A 147 5.58 15.72 -11.80
CA ARG A 147 4.94 16.77 -12.61
C ARG A 147 5.30 18.19 -12.15
N CYS A 148 5.70 18.34 -10.88
CA CYS A 148 6.10 19.60 -10.26
C CYS A 148 7.56 19.59 -9.74
N HIS A 149 8.04 18.43 -9.29
CA HIS A 149 9.29 18.25 -8.55
C HIS A 149 10.38 17.52 -9.35
N SER A 150 10.20 17.40 -10.67
CA SER A 150 11.24 16.99 -11.61
C SER A 150 11.59 18.15 -12.54
N LYS A 151 12.81 18.12 -13.08
CA LYS A 151 13.26 19.11 -14.07
C LYS A 151 12.33 19.17 -15.28
N ASP A 152 11.86 18.01 -15.73
CA ASP A 152 11.00 17.85 -16.90
C ASP A 152 9.50 17.77 -16.54
N GLY A 153 9.12 18.25 -15.36
CA GLY A 153 7.74 18.26 -14.89
C GLY A 153 6.80 19.06 -15.80
N ASN A 154 5.60 18.55 -16.06
CA ASN A 154 4.65 19.15 -17.00
C ASN A 154 3.64 20.14 -16.40
N LEU A 155 3.66 20.36 -15.08
CA LEU A 155 2.78 21.32 -14.41
C LEU A 155 3.52 22.56 -13.93
N MET A 156 4.68 22.36 -13.30
CA MET A 156 5.61 23.43 -12.93
C MET A 156 6.98 22.83 -12.61
N THR A 157 7.97 23.68 -12.38
CA THR A 157 9.25 23.27 -11.81
C THR A 157 9.43 23.96 -10.46
N VAL A 158 9.45 23.16 -9.39
CA VAL A 158 9.73 23.62 -8.03
C VAL A 158 11.24 23.62 -7.82
N VAL A 159 11.78 24.78 -7.45
CA VAL A 159 13.20 24.92 -7.07
C VAL A 159 13.28 24.77 -5.55
N ALA A 160 13.97 23.75 -5.08
CA ALA A 160 14.24 23.55 -3.67
C ALA A 160 15.13 24.67 -3.11
N ALA A 161 15.14 24.86 -1.79
CA ALA A 161 15.91 25.92 -1.13
C ALA A 161 17.42 25.89 -1.45
N ASN A 162 17.96 24.72 -1.79
CA ASN A 162 19.35 24.51 -2.21
C ASN A 162 19.56 24.64 -3.74
N GLY A 163 18.61 25.23 -4.47
CA GLY A 163 18.69 25.45 -5.91
C GLY A 163 18.39 24.22 -6.78
N GLN A 164 18.10 23.06 -6.18
CA GLN A 164 17.83 21.82 -6.92
C GLN A 164 16.43 21.80 -7.52
N THR A 165 16.31 21.37 -8.77
CA THR A 165 15.02 21.33 -9.51
C THR A 165 14.53 19.92 -9.82
N ASP A 166 15.38 18.91 -9.65
CA ASP A 166 15.04 17.51 -9.95
C ASP A 166 15.03 16.63 -8.69
N HIS A 167 14.09 16.92 -7.80
CA HIS A 167 14.01 16.23 -6.50
C HIS A 167 13.65 14.75 -6.65
N VAL A 168 12.71 14.42 -7.54
CA VAL A 168 12.24 13.04 -7.72
C VAL A 168 13.36 12.13 -8.23
N THR A 169 14.05 12.52 -9.31
CA THR A 169 15.15 11.72 -9.87
C THR A 169 16.26 11.53 -8.83
N ARG A 170 16.63 12.59 -8.11
CA ARG A 170 17.65 12.53 -7.06
C ARG A 170 17.27 11.60 -5.92
N MET A 171 16.00 11.60 -5.49
CA MET A 171 15.52 10.70 -4.45
C MET A 171 15.53 9.24 -4.91
N LEU A 172 15.13 8.95 -6.14
CA LEU A 172 15.15 7.59 -6.68
C LEU A 172 16.57 7.00 -6.82
N LYS A 173 17.58 7.86 -7.02
CA LYS A 173 18.99 7.48 -7.05
C LYS A 173 19.66 7.41 -5.66
N GLY A 174 18.97 7.87 -4.60
CA GLY A 174 19.52 7.95 -3.25
C GLY A 174 19.68 6.60 -2.55
N LEU A 175 20.51 6.54 -1.51
CA LEU A 175 20.76 5.32 -0.72
C LEU A 175 19.50 4.76 -0.07
N MET A 176 18.57 5.62 0.40
CA MET A 176 17.32 5.15 1.02
C MET A 176 16.36 4.50 0.02
N ALA A 177 16.35 4.97 -1.24
CA ALA A 177 15.57 4.35 -2.30
C ALA A 177 16.24 3.08 -2.81
N THR A 178 17.57 3.08 -2.96
CA THR A 178 18.28 1.95 -3.57
C THR A 178 18.63 0.84 -2.59
N SER A 179 18.78 1.14 -1.30
CA SER A 179 19.38 0.25 -0.28
C SER A 179 20.74 -0.34 -0.71
N ALA A 180 21.47 0.39 -1.56
CA ALA A 180 22.68 -0.09 -2.21
C ALA A 180 23.79 -0.44 -1.20
N GLY A 181 23.88 0.34 -0.11
CA GLY A 181 24.85 0.10 0.97
C GLY A 181 24.55 -1.16 1.77
N GLU A 182 23.29 -1.41 2.14
CA GLU A 182 22.90 -2.59 2.92
C GLU A 182 23.09 -3.88 2.11
N LEU A 183 22.67 -3.85 0.83
CA LEU A 183 22.87 -4.96 -0.10
C LEU A 183 24.35 -5.25 -0.33
N SER A 184 25.17 -4.22 -0.52
CA SER A 184 26.61 -4.36 -0.69
C SER A 184 27.27 -4.97 0.56
N GLY A 185 26.96 -4.41 1.74
CA GLY A 185 27.56 -4.84 2.99
C GLY A 185 27.23 -6.29 3.34
N SER A 186 25.95 -6.65 3.29
CA SER A 186 25.48 -8.01 3.56
C SER A 186 26.11 -9.03 2.61
N ARG A 187 26.01 -8.82 1.29
CA ARG A 187 26.54 -9.75 0.29
C ARG A 187 28.06 -9.89 0.37
N TYR A 188 28.79 -8.79 0.60
CA TYR A 188 30.25 -8.86 0.73
C TYR A 188 30.67 -9.66 1.97
N LEU A 189 30.06 -9.39 3.13
CA LEU A 189 30.42 -10.08 4.37
C LEU A 189 30.07 -11.57 4.36
N TRP A 190 29.09 -11.97 3.55
CA TRP A 190 28.65 -13.37 3.40
C TRP A 190 29.34 -14.10 2.24
N GLY A 191 30.30 -13.47 1.56
CA GLY A 191 31.02 -14.08 0.43
C GLY A 191 30.21 -14.19 -0.87
N GLU A 192 28.98 -13.67 -0.87
CA GLU A 192 28.05 -13.66 -2.00
C GLU A 192 28.35 -12.51 -3.00
N GLN A 193 29.27 -11.62 -2.63
CA GLN A 193 29.91 -10.64 -3.50
C GLN A 193 31.39 -10.51 -3.17
N MET A 194 32.26 -10.65 -4.18
CA MET A 194 33.72 -10.71 -3.97
C MET A 194 34.40 -9.37 -3.64
N LYS A 195 33.77 -8.24 -3.97
CA LYS A 195 34.38 -6.90 -3.83
C LYS A 195 33.50 -6.00 -2.98
N LYS A 196 34.12 -5.05 -2.29
CA LYS A 196 33.42 -3.93 -1.65
C LYS A 196 32.88 -2.98 -2.72
N GLY A 197 31.81 -2.25 -2.38
CA GLY A 197 31.13 -1.32 -3.29
C GLY A 197 29.78 -1.87 -3.75
N ALA A 198 28.83 -0.96 -4.01
CA ALA A 198 27.50 -1.38 -4.39
C ALA A 198 27.44 -1.84 -5.86
N ILE A 199 26.83 -3.00 -6.07
CA ILE A 199 26.51 -3.55 -7.40
C ILE A 199 25.00 -3.56 -7.62
N TYR A 200 24.25 -3.74 -6.53
CA TYR A 200 22.81 -3.95 -6.54
C TYR A 200 22.07 -2.83 -5.80
N GLY A 201 20.88 -2.51 -6.28
CA GLY A 201 19.84 -1.80 -5.55
C GLY A 201 18.58 -2.65 -5.49
N ILE A 202 17.59 -2.21 -4.69
CA ILE A 202 16.27 -2.86 -4.61
C ILE A 202 15.65 -3.04 -6.01
N ARG A 203 15.89 -2.05 -6.88
CA ARG A 203 15.55 -2.01 -8.30
C ARG A 203 16.77 -1.59 -9.09
N ALA A 204 16.77 -1.89 -10.38
CA ALA A 204 17.76 -1.35 -11.29
C ALA A 204 17.64 0.18 -11.38
N VAL A 205 18.77 0.88 -11.32
CA VAL A 205 18.86 2.34 -11.43
C VAL A 205 20.02 2.69 -12.33
N VAL A 206 19.83 3.67 -13.21
CA VAL A 206 20.88 4.18 -14.11
C VAL A 206 20.92 5.69 -13.97
N ASP A 207 22.13 6.22 -13.84
CA ASP A 207 22.35 7.65 -13.97
C ASP A 207 22.25 8.08 -15.44
N LYS A 208 21.31 8.98 -15.72
CA LYS A 208 21.05 9.54 -17.05
C LYS A 208 21.44 11.01 -17.18
N ASP A 209 21.81 11.68 -16.09
CA ASP A 209 22.18 13.12 -16.14
C ASP A 209 23.66 13.31 -16.48
N GLY A 210 24.46 12.26 -16.35
CA GLY A 210 25.86 12.22 -16.77
C GLY A 210 26.83 12.80 -15.75
N ASP A 211 26.35 13.34 -14.63
CA ASP A 211 27.19 13.83 -13.53
C ASP A 211 27.42 12.71 -12.51
N ILE A 212 28.51 11.95 -12.71
CA ILE A 212 28.86 10.81 -11.87
C ILE A 212 30.18 11.13 -11.16
N PRO A 213 30.16 11.76 -9.97
CA PRO A 213 31.35 12.05 -9.18
C PRO A 213 31.91 10.75 -8.57
N SER A 214 32.57 9.95 -9.40
CA SER A 214 33.11 8.64 -9.04
C SER A 214 34.12 8.71 -7.90
N GLU A 215 34.83 9.82 -7.76
CA GLU A 215 35.74 10.12 -6.66
C GLU A 215 35.02 10.23 -5.30
N LYS A 216 33.71 10.51 -5.31
CA LYS A 216 32.84 10.53 -4.13
C LYS A 216 32.08 9.21 -3.94
N GLY A 217 32.38 8.19 -4.74
CA GLY A 217 31.73 6.89 -4.70
C GLY A 217 30.37 6.83 -5.41
N ALA A 218 30.05 7.82 -6.26
CA ALA A 218 28.86 7.75 -7.11
C ALA A 218 29.02 6.63 -8.16
N LEU A 219 27.92 5.96 -8.46
CA LEU A 219 27.87 4.85 -9.40
C LEU A 219 27.02 5.23 -10.60
N ARG A 220 27.47 4.84 -11.79
CA ARG A 220 26.71 5.01 -13.04
C ARG A 220 25.41 4.21 -13.02
N GLU A 221 25.43 3.03 -12.43
CA GLU A 221 24.29 2.13 -12.42
C GLU A 221 24.33 1.19 -11.22
N LEU A 222 23.15 0.69 -10.87
CA LEU A 222 22.92 -0.41 -9.96
C LEU A 222 22.03 -1.43 -10.65
N LYS A 223 22.37 -2.71 -10.51
CA LYS A 223 21.52 -3.82 -10.96
C LYS A 223 20.39 -4.05 -9.97
N GLU A 224 19.30 -4.63 -10.42
CA GLU A 224 18.28 -5.13 -9.47
C GLU A 224 18.86 -6.27 -8.65
N ALA A 225 18.66 -6.21 -7.33
CA ALA A 225 19.13 -7.25 -6.42
C ALA A 225 18.45 -8.60 -6.73
N PRO A 226 19.19 -9.72 -6.63
CA PRO A 226 18.65 -11.05 -6.90
C PRO A 226 17.38 -11.37 -6.10
N PRO A 227 16.56 -12.34 -6.56
CA PRO A 227 15.40 -12.78 -5.82
C PRO A 227 15.81 -13.43 -4.49
N SER A 228 14.87 -13.51 -3.54
CA SER A 228 15.10 -14.11 -2.23
C SER A 228 15.51 -15.59 -2.27
N SER A 229 15.30 -16.27 -3.39
CA SER A 229 15.68 -17.68 -3.61
C SER A 229 17.11 -17.85 -4.11
N PHE A 230 17.86 -16.77 -4.36
CA PHE A 230 19.19 -16.84 -4.96
C PHE A 230 20.25 -17.31 -3.96
N SER A 231 20.19 -16.82 -2.71
CA SER A 231 21.13 -17.14 -1.64
C SER A 231 20.49 -16.87 -0.28
N ASP A 232 21.09 -17.38 0.80
CA ASP A 232 20.63 -17.11 2.17
C ASP A 232 20.70 -15.63 2.52
N VAL A 233 21.71 -14.91 2.02
CA VAL A 233 21.84 -13.47 2.26
C VAL A 233 20.79 -12.67 1.48
N ASP A 234 20.41 -13.10 0.27
CA ASP A 234 19.33 -12.46 -0.48
C ASP A 234 17.96 -12.75 0.14
N ASN A 235 17.77 -13.96 0.67
CA ASN A 235 16.61 -14.28 1.48
C ASN A 235 16.51 -13.36 2.69
N MET A 236 17.61 -13.26 3.46
CA MET A 236 17.69 -12.39 4.63
C MET A 236 17.41 -10.93 4.26
N ASN A 237 18.08 -10.42 3.21
CA ASN A 237 17.90 -9.06 2.75
C ASN A 237 16.43 -8.79 2.43
N ARG A 238 15.80 -9.61 1.58
CA ARG A 238 14.41 -9.39 1.15
C ARG A 238 13.40 -9.53 2.28
N ASN A 239 13.63 -10.41 3.24
CA ASN A 239 12.68 -10.69 4.32
C ASN A 239 12.86 -9.82 5.57
N PHE A 240 14.07 -9.30 5.81
CA PHE A 240 14.41 -8.57 7.04
C PHE A 240 14.94 -7.17 6.78
N CYS A 241 16.03 -7.03 6.01
CA CYS A 241 16.71 -5.74 5.86
C CYS A 241 15.94 -4.78 4.95
N ILE A 242 15.66 -5.20 3.72
CA ILE A 242 15.04 -4.33 2.70
C ILE A 242 13.52 -4.39 2.66
N ARG A 243 12.87 -5.15 3.57
CA ARG A 243 11.42 -5.12 3.78
C ARG A 243 10.92 -3.73 4.19
N CYS A 244 11.81 -2.93 4.81
CA CYS A 244 11.48 -1.62 5.36
C CYS A 244 11.91 -0.43 4.49
N HIS A 245 12.47 -0.66 3.30
CA HIS A 245 12.85 0.44 2.42
C HIS A 245 11.65 1.05 1.68
N LEU A 246 11.84 2.25 1.14
CA LEU A 246 10.79 3.17 0.66
C LEU A 246 9.91 2.65 -0.50
N TRP A 247 10.10 1.41 -0.98
CA TRP A 247 9.30 0.82 -2.05
C TRP A 247 8.13 -0.04 -1.55
N THR A 248 7.99 -0.20 -0.23
CA THR A 248 6.94 -0.98 0.42
C THR A 248 6.37 -0.18 1.59
N GLU A 249 5.22 -0.59 2.13
CA GLU A 249 4.67 -0.01 3.36
C GLU A 249 5.34 -0.55 4.63
N GLY A 250 6.26 -1.52 4.51
CA GLY A 250 6.89 -2.17 5.65
C GLY A 250 5.93 -3.01 6.48
N ALA A 251 6.34 -3.29 7.73
CA ALA A 251 5.51 -4.03 8.68
C ALA A 251 4.55 -3.10 9.41
N LYS A 252 3.26 -3.44 9.40
CA LYS A 252 2.18 -2.65 10.04
C LYS A 252 2.04 -3.01 11.52
N SER A 253 3.01 -2.62 12.34
CA SER A 253 2.99 -2.80 13.79
C SER A 253 2.80 -1.47 14.51
N PRO A 254 2.29 -1.46 15.75
CA PRO A 254 2.21 -0.23 16.53
C PRO A 254 3.56 0.50 16.58
N GLY A 255 3.55 1.82 16.35
CA GLY A 255 4.75 2.66 16.27
C GLY A 255 5.58 2.50 14.98
N ASN A 256 5.19 1.61 14.06
CA ASN A 256 5.82 1.41 12.75
C ASN A 256 4.78 1.52 11.63
N MET A 257 3.99 2.59 11.68
CA MET A 257 2.96 2.87 10.69
C MET A 257 3.49 3.86 9.67
N ARG A 258 3.50 3.47 8.40
CA ARG A 258 3.87 4.32 7.27
C ARG A 258 3.32 3.73 5.97
N SER A 259 3.34 4.52 4.90
CA SER A 259 3.16 4.00 3.54
C SER A 259 4.52 3.91 2.84
N SER A 260 4.55 4.07 1.51
CA SER A 260 5.74 3.97 0.67
C SER A 260 6.11 5.33 0.03
N GLY A 261 7.31 5.37 -0.54
CA GLY A 261 7.90 6.51 -1.24
C GLY A 261 8.05 7.74 -0.36
N CYS A 262 7.72 8.93 -0.86
CA CYS A 262 7.86 10.16 -0.07
C CYS A 262 6.94 10.17 1.16
N SER A 263 5.78 9.52 1.09
CA SER A 263 4.83 9.46 2.21
C SER A 263 5.32 8.58 3.36
N ALA A 264 6.32 7.72 3.13
CA ALA A 264 6.89 6.88 4.19
C ALA A 264 7.55 7.71 5.31
N CYS A 265 8.05 8.91 4.99
CA CYS A 265 8.70 9.81 5.94
C CYS A 265 7.95 11.13 6.13
N HIS A 266 7.26 11.61 5.09
CA HIS A 266 6.62 12.93 5.13
C HIS A 266 5.13 12.91 5.45
N VAL A 267 4.50 11.74 5.58
CA VAL A 267 3.11 11.65 6.06
C VAL A 267 3.14 11.06 7.46
N VAL A 268 2.48 11.76 8.39
CA VAL A 268 2.45 11.35 9.80
C VAL A 268 1.37 10.29 9.99
N TYR A 269 1.72 9.25 10.73
CA TYR A 269 0.80 8.22 11.22
C TYR A 269 0.76 8.27 12.74
N SER A 270 -0.39 7.90 13.32
CA SER A 270 -0.48 7.59 14.74
C SER A 270 0.19 6.25 15.04
N ASP A 271 0.60 6.02 16.28
CA ASP A 271 1.19 4.75 16.69
C ASP A 271 0.28 3.55 16.41
N ASN A 272 -1.04 3.71 16.55
CA ASN A 272 -2.01 2.67 16.26
C ASN A 272 -2.47 2.62 14.79
N GLY A 273 -2.00 3.57 13.95
CA GLY A 273 -2.32 3.67 12.54
C GLY A 273 -3.78 4.07 12.25
N LEU A 274 -4.48 4.65 13.23
CA LEU A 274 -5.84 5.15 13.07
C LEU A 274 -5.83 6.59 12.56
N SER A 275 -6.73 6.89 11.62
CA SER A 275 -6.86 8.23 11.06
C SER A 275 -7.63 9.16 11.98
N GLN A 276 -7.22 10.43 12.00
CA GLN A 276 -7.93 11.57 12.57
C GLN A 276 -8.35 12.56 11.48
N SER A 277 -8.41 12.10 10.22
CA SER A 277 -8.82 12.95 9.10
C SER A 277 -10.26 13.46 9.30
N GLY A 278 -10.56 14.67 8.85
CA GLY A 278 -11.93 15.19 8.77
C GLY A 278 -12.81 14.52 7.71
N ASP A 279 -12.22 13.70 6.83
CA ASP A 279 -12.95 12.98 5.79
C ASP A 279 -13.90 11.93 6.41
N PRO A 280 -15.23 12.05 6.19
CA PRO A 280 -16.21 11.17 6.80
C PRO A 280 -16.28 9.79 6.15
N THR A 281 -15.68 9.60 4.97
CA THR A 281 -15.62 8.32 4.27
C THR A 281 -14.53 7.39 4.82
N ILE A 282 -13.56 7.95 5.55
CA ILE A 282 -12.43 7.20 6.11
C ILE A 282 -12.85 6.56 7.43
N ASP A 283 -12.80 5.23 7.47
CA ASP A 283 -13.03 4.46 8.69
C ASP A 283 -11.96 4.80 9.75
N LYS A 284 -12.41 5.31 10.90
CA LYS A 284 -11.54 5.73 12.01
C LYS A 284 -11.04 4.55 12.84
N ASN A 285 -11.58 3.35 12.62
CA ASN A 285 -11.16 2.12 13.28
C ASN A 285 -10.25 1.26 12.38
N GLU A 286 -10.12 1.60 11.10
CA GLU A 286 -9.21 0.93 10.19
C GLU A 286 -7.77 1.38 10.44
N LYS A 287 -6.88 0.42 10.67
CA LYS A 287 -5.45 0.67 10.85
C LYS A 287 -4.76 0.97 9.52
N SER A 288 -3.50 1.42 9.61
CA SER A 288 -2.65 1.74 8.46
C SER A 288 -3.16 2.90 7.63
N ARG A 289 -3.80 3.88 8.28
CA ARG A 289 -4.22 5.14 7.68
C ARG A 289 -3.37 6.27 8.22
N ALA A 290 -3.06 7.23 7.34
CA ALA A 290 -2.41 8.46 7.74
C ALA A 290 -3.22 9.18 8.82
N LEU A 291 -2.53 9.86 9.73
CA LEU A 291 -3.15 10.64 10.79
C LEU A 291 -4.10 11.67 10.19
N LYS A 292 -3.65 12.38 9.16
CA LYS A 292 -4.42 13.34 8.36
C LYS A 292 -3.91 13.33 6.92
N HIS A 293 -4.69 13.88 5.99
CA HIS A 293 -4.23 14.10 4.62
C HIS A 293 -3.28 15.32 4.55
N GLN A 294 -2.07 15.16 5.09
CA GLN A 294 -1.04 16.21 5.20
C GLN A 294 0.36 15.67 4.97
N ILE A 295 1.22 16.48 4.34
CA ILE A 295 2.64 16.18 4.12
C ILE A 295 3.55 17.23 4.78
N THR A 296 4.59 16.77 5.48
CA THR A 296 5.50 17.57 6.32
C THR A 296 6.77 18.04 5.59
N VAL A 297 6.59 18.77 4.48
CA VAL A 297 7.67 19.36 3.65
C VAL A 297 7.60 20.88 3.53
#